data_AF-A0A8X6P4D5-F1
#
_entry.id   AF-A0A8X6P4D5-F1
#
_cell.length_a   1.000
_cell.length_b   1.000
_cell.length_c   1.000
_cell.angle_alpha   90.00
_cell.angle_beta   90.00
_cell.angle_gamma   90.00
#
_symmetry.space_group_name_H-M   'P 1'
#
loop_
_entity.id
_entity.type
_entity.pdbx_description
1 polymer ?
#
loop_
_entity_poly.entity_id
_entity_poly.type
_entity_poly.pdbx_seq_one_letter_code
_entity_poly.pdbx_strand_id
1 'polypeptide(L)'
;MNQLNVFPLRTETVIHALFGRDETEPKNHKVFAIEVSSLNRWFSCGFEVFSEKRICGFITRIENDEILNELKRKEIVFADFFREETKINLMKGADVIVKFLTGNTVVLECDLTAVETKLACAVGRC
;
A
#
# COMPACT_ATOMS: atom_id res chain seq x y z
N MET A 1 6.06 5.88 -18.22
CA MET A 1 5.61 6.81 -17.15
C MET A 1 4.09 6.79 -17.15
N ASN A 2 3.44 6.09 -16.21
CA ASN A 2 1.99 6.18 -16.06
C ASN A 2 1.70 7.27 -15.04
N GLN A 3 1.47 8.50 -15.50
CA GLN A 3 0.96 9.57 -14.64
C GLN A 3 -0.53 9.31 -14.43
N LEU A 4 -0.97 9.27 -13.18
CA LEU A 4 -2.39 9.42 -12.85
C LEU A 4 -2.81 10.78 -13.41
N ASN A 5 -3.81 10.81 -14.30
CA ASN A 5 -4.28 12.03 -14.96
C ASN A 5 -5.14 12.86 -13.99
N VAL A 6 -4.51 13.35 -12.91
CA VAL A 6 -5.15 14.08 -11.82
C VAL A 6 -4.52 15.45 -11.66
N PHE A 7 -5.35 16.45 -11.40
CA PHE A 7 -4.93 17.82 -11.13
C PHE A 7 -4.74 18.03 -9.62
N PRO A 8 -3.74 18.81 -9.20
CA PRO A 8 -3.55 19.11 -7.79
C PRO A 8 -4.73 19.95 -7.29
N LEU A 9 -5.31 19.55 -6.16
CA LEU A 9 -6.37 20.30 -5.49
C LEU A 9 -5.83 21.53 -4.78
N ARG A 10 -4.72 21.34 -4.07
CA ARG A 10 -4.05 22.35 -3.26
C ARG A 10 -2.61 21.98 -2.96
N THR A 11 -1.90 22.88 -2.30
CA THR A 11 -0.58 22.62 -1.72
C THR A 11 -0.67 22.76 -0.22
N GLU A 12 -0.10 21.82 0.51
CA GLU A 12 -0.03 21.84 1.98
C GLU A 12 1.42 21.73 2.45
N THR A 13 1.76 22.46 3.50
CA THR A 13 3.04 22.30 4.20
C THR A 13 2.85 21.25 5.31
N VAL A 14 3.63 20.18 5.25
CA VAL A 14 3.53 19.04 6.17
C VAL A 14 4.88 18.78 6.83
N ILE A 15 4.84 18.47 8.13
CA ILE A 15 5.94 17.90 8.90
C ILE A 15 5.57 16.45 9.17
N HIS A 16 6.41 15.51 8.74
CA HIS A 16 6.17 14.08 8.95
C HIS A 16 6.87 13.65 10.23
N ALA A 17 6.09 13.17 11.20
CA ALA A 17 6.63 12.47 12.37
C ALA A 17 6.90 11.00 12.01
N LEU A 18 8.14 10.55 12.21
CA LEU A 18 8.60 9.22 11.85
C LEU A 18 8.71 8.33 13.09
N PHE A 19 8.53 7.02 12.89
CA PHE A 19 8.85 6.03 13.91
C PHE A 19 10.32 6.19 14.32
N GLY A 20 10.58 6.27 15.63
CA GLY A 20 11.90 6.63 16.15
C GLY A 20 11.98 8.03 16.74
N ARG A 21 10.87 8.79 16.72
CA ARG A 21 10.78 10.16 17.27
C ARG A 21 11.61 11.19 16.47
N ASP A 22 11.77 10.95 15.18
CA ASP A 22 12.33 11.93 14.26
C ASP A 22 11.20 12.69 13.56
N GLU A 23 11.46 13.93 13.18
CA GLU A 23 10.56 14.76 12.38
C GLU A 23 11.30 15.23 11.13
N THR A 24 10.58 15.34 10.01
CA THR A 24 11.13 15.97 8.80
C THR A 24 11.07 17.48 8.91
N GLU A 25 11.96 18.18 8.19
CA GLU A 25 11.74 19.61 7.93
C GLU A 25 10.37 19.84 7.24
N PRO A 26 9.73 21.00 7.48
CA PRO A 26 8.47 21.34 6.84
C PRO A 26 8.61 21.31 5.31
N LYS A 27 7.74 20.57 4.64
CA LYS A 27 7.80 20.40 3.19
C LYS A 27 6.46 20.65 2.54
N ASN A 28 6.48 21.31 1.38
CA ASN A 28 5.30 21.52 0.56
C ASN A 28 4.98 20.28 -0.27
N HIS A 29 3.76 19.78 -0.13
CA HIS A 29 3.21 18.69 -0.91
C HIS A 29 2.01 19.16 -1.70
N LYS A 30 1.93 18.76 -2.97
CA LYS A 30 0.68 18.89 -3.72
C LYS A 30 -0.28 17.79 -3.26
N VAL A 31 -1.52 18.15 -2.99
CA VAL A 31 -2.58 17.22 -2.63
C VAL A 31 -3.41 16.89 -3.86
N PHE A 32 -3.68 15.62 -4.07
CA PHE A 32 -4.53 15.12 -5.16
C PHE A 32 -5.66 14.31 -4.57
N ALA A 33 -6.89 14.49 -5.07
CA ALA A 33 -7.93 13.49 -4.87
C ALA A 33 -7.76 12.38 -5.92
N ILE A 34 -7.69 11.15 -5.45
CA ILE A 34 -7.67 9.96 -6.30
C ILE A 34 -8.81 9.04 -5.92
N GLU A 35 -9.23 8.22 -6.89
CA GLU A 35 -10.15 7.11 -6.66
C GLU A 35 -9.44 5.82 -7.03
N VAL A 36 -9.45 4.83 -6.13
CA VAL A 36 -8.89 3.51 -6.36
C VAL A 36 -9.99 2.48 -6.32
N SER A 37 -10.07 1.66 -7.37
CA SER A 37 -11.02 0.57 -7.48
C SER A 37 -10.34 -0.80 -7.52
N SER A 38 -11.06 -1.81 -7.06
CA SER A 38 -10.66 -3.22 -7.20
C SER A 38 -10.68 -3.63 -8.67
N LEU A 39 -9.90 -4.66 -9.04
CA LEU A 39 -9.82 -5.13 -10.43
C LEU A 39 -11.19 -5.57 -10.98
N ASN A 40 -12.04 -6.14 -10.11
CA ASN A 40 -13.43 -6.52 -10.42
C ASN A 40 -14.43 -5.36 -10.28
N ARG A 41 -13.98 -4.16 -9.93
CA ARG A 41 -14.79 -2.93 -9.71
C ARG A 41 -15.89 -3.03 -8.65
N TRP A 42 -15.90 -4.07 -7.81
CA TRP A 42 -16.87 -4.19 -6.71
C TRP A 42 -16.61 -3.24 -5.56
N PHE A 43 -15.39 -2.73 -5.45
CA PHE A 43 -15.02 -1.75 -4.46
C PHE A 43 -14.36 -0.56 -5.14
N SER A 44 -14.74 0.64 -4.70
CA SER A 44 -14.07 1.88 -5.06
C SER A 44 -13.99 2.78 -3.83
N CYS A 45 -12.90 3.51 -3.68
CA CYS A 45 -12.72 4.46 -2.59
C CYS A 45 -11.91 5.67 -3.04
N GLY A 46 -12.50 6.86 -2.84
CA GLY A 46 -11.84 8.14 -3.00
C GLY A 46 -11.11 8.57 -1.73
N PHE A 47 -9.89 9.08 -1.88
CA PHE A 47 -9.12 9.68 -0.80
C PHE A 47 -8.07 10.67 -1.34
N GLU A 48 -7.58 11.53 -0.46
CA GLU A 48 -6.55 12.50 -0.78
C GLU A 48 -5.16 11.91 -0.55
N VAL A 49 -4.22 12.28 -1.41
CA VAL A 49 -2.82 11.83 -1.35
C VAL A 49 -1.86 13.00 -1.55
N PHE A 50 -0.73 12.93 -0.86
CA PHE A 50 0.37 13.86 -1.04
C PHE A 50 1.28 13.41 -2.18
N SER A 51 1.70 14.34 -3.04
CA SER A 51 2.81 14.08 -3.96
C SER A 51 4.10 13.94 -3.21
N GLU A 52 4.89 12.93 -3.58
CA GLU A 52 6.23 12.77 -3.07
C GLU A 52 7.16 12.27 -4.19
N LYS A 53 8.40 12.78 -4.22
CA LYS A 53 9.39 12.38 -5.23
C LYS A 53 9.83 10.93 -5.01
N ARG A 54 9.95 10.53 -3.74
CA ARG A 54 10.26 9.16 -3.31
C ARG A 54 9.32 8.76 -2.18
N ILE A 55 8.35 7.91 -2.49
CA ILE A 55 7.31 7.48 -1.55
C ILE A 55 7.88 6.55 -0.46
N CYS A 56 8.77 5.63 -0.81
CA CYS A 56 9.40 4.70 0.13
C CYS A 56 10.86 4.40 -0.24
N GLY A 57 11.57 3.85 0.73
CA GLY A 57 12.87 3.23 0.58
C GLY A 57 12.84 1.94 -0.25
N PHE A 58 13.85 1.09 -0.06
CA PHE A 58 13.82 -0.27 -0.59
C PHE A 58 12.74 -1.07 0.15
N ILE A 59 11.87 -1.76 -0.60
CA ILE A 59 10.93 -2.74 -0.04
C ILE A 59 11.47 -4.12 -0.35
N THR A 60 11.73 -4.90 0.69
CA THR A 60 12.11 -6.31 0.57
C THR A 60 10.92 -7.12 0.07
N ARG A 61 11.13 -7.93 -0.96
CA ARG A 61 10.12 -8.85 -1.46
C ARG A 61 10.09 -10.14 -0.65
N ILE A 62 8.94 -10.80 -0.65
CA ILE A 62 8.86 -12.17 -0.15
C ILE A 62 9.47 -13.06 -1.23
N GLU A 63 10.67 -13.57 -0.98
CA GLU A 63 11.41 -14.45 -1.88
C GLU A 63 11.36 -15.93 -1.45
N ASN A 64 10.72 -16.24 -0.33
CA ASN A 64 10.64 -17.62 0.18
C ASN A 64 9.53 -18.41 -0.53
N ASP A 65 9.94 -19.32 -1.42
CA ASP A 65 9.05 -20.18 -2.20
C ASP A 65 8.03 -20.98 -1.37
N GLU A 66 8.35 -21.36 -0.14
CA GLU A 66 7.41 -22.08 0.75
C GLU A 66 6.22 -21.19 1.11
N ILE A 67 6.50 -19.93 1.47
CA ILE A 67 5.47 -18.93 1.78
C ILE A 67 4.63 -18.65 0.53
N LEU A 68 5.29 -18.53 -0.63
CA LEU A 68 4.60 -18.25 -1.89
C LEU A 68 3.71 -19.42 -2.32
N ASN A 69 4.16 -20.66 -2.11
CA ASN A 69 3.38 -21.87 -2.39
C ASN A 69 2.22 -22.03 -1.40
N GLU A 70 2.42 -21.69 -0.13
CA GLU A 70 1.36 -21.69 0.87
C GLU A 70 0.27 -20.64 0.53
N LEU A 71 0.66 -19.42 0.16
CA LEU A 71 -0.27 -18.37 -0.27
C LEU A 71 -1.11 -18.85 -1.46
N LYS A 72 -0.48 -19.48 -2.47
CA LYS A 72 -1.18 -20.06 -3.62
C LYS A 72 -2.14 -21.18 -3.22
N ARG A 73 -1.71 -22.10 -2.34
CA ARG A 73 -2.54 -23.22 -1.84
C ARG A 73 -3.76 -22.74 -1.06
N LYS A 74 -3.64 -21.62 -0.35
CA LYS A 74 -4.74 -20.97 0.36
C LYS A 74 -5.56 -20.01 -0.52
N GLU A 75 -5.33 -20.02 -1.83
CA GLU A 75 -6.01 -19.16 -2.82
C GLU A 75 -5.87 -17.64 -2.55
N ILE A 76 -4.79 -17.24 -1.87
CA ILE A 76 -4.52 -15.85 -1.54
C ILE A 76 -3.84 -15.19 -2.73
N VAL A 77 -4.53 -14.23 -3.34
CA VAL A 77 -3.98 -13.43 -4.45
C VAL A 77 -2.99 -12.41 -3.89
N PHE A 78 -1.70 -12.69 -4.06
CA PHE A 78 -0.62 -11.76 -3.75
C PHE A 78 -0.13 -11.09 -5.04
N ALA A 79 -0.16 -9.75 -5.09
CA ALA A 79 -0.03 -9.00 -6.34
C ALA A 79 1.43 -8.68 -6.74
N ASP A 80 2.41 -8.97 -5.88
CA ASP A 80 3.80 -8.47 -6.03
C ASP A 80 4.76 -9.46 -6.73
N PHE A 81 4.24 -10.55 -7.30
CA PHE A 81 5.06 -11.61 -7.90
C PHE A 81 5.71 -11.28 -9.25
N PHE A 82 5.20 -10.28 -9.99
CA PHE A 82 5.43 -10.20 -11.44
C PHE A 82 6.00 -8.88 -11.96
N ARG A 83 6.42 -7.95 -11.09
CA ARG A 83 6.92 -6.65 -11.55
C ARG A 83 8.42 -6.55 -11.34
N GLU A 84 9.19 -6.40 -12.40
CA GLU A 84 10.60 -5.96 -12.29
C GLU A 84 10.69 -4.53 -11.75
N GLU A 85 9.64 -3.72 -11.95
CA GLU A 85 9.55 -2.37 -11.40
C GLU A 85 9.28 -2.39 -9.89
N THR A 86 10.26 -1.93 -9.11
CA THR A 86 10.16 -1.67 -7.66
C THR A 86 9.57 -0.29 -7.34
N LYS A 87 9.15 0.46 -8.36
CA LYS A 87 8.66 1.83 -8.18
C LYS A 87 7.23 1.82 -7.63
N ILE A 88 7.09 2.26 -6.39
CA ILE A 88 5.80 2.51 -5.76
C ILE A 88 5.22 3.80 -6.34
N ASN A 89 4.01 3.70 -6.90
CA ASN A 89 3.28 4.86 -7.42
C ASN A 89 2.29 5.43 -6.39
N LEU A 90 1.89 4.64 -5.40
CA LEU A 90 0.92 5.01 -4.38
C LEU A 90 1.20 4.22 -3.10
N MET A 91 1.29 4.92 -1.96
CA MET A 91 1.35 4.32 -0.63
C MET A 91 0.17 4.84 0.18
N LYS A 92 -0.42 3.95 0.98
CA LYS A 92 -1.57 4.28 1.85
C LYS A 92 -1.08 4.38 3.28
N GLY A 93 -1.42 5.48 3.94
CA GLY A 93 -1.20 5.63 5.37
C GLY A 93 -2.16 4.77 6.19
N ALA A 94 -1.86 4.64 7.49
CA ALA A 94 -2.69 3.91 8.43
C ALA A 94 -4.08 4.54 8.62
N ASP A 95 -4.18 5.85 8.40
CA ASP A 95 -5.42 6.63 8.40
C ASP A 95 -6.40 6.19 7.30
N VAL A 96 -5.88 5.69 6.17
CA VAL A 96 -6.72 5.22 5.05
C VAL A 96 -6.82 3.70 5.01
N ILE A 97 -5.85 2.95 5.53
CA ILE A 97 -5.80 1.48 5.40
C ILE A 97 -7.07 0.81 5.94
N VAL A 98 -7.65 1.35 7.02
CA VAL A 98 -8.85 0.83 7.67
C VAL A 98 -10.05 0.73 6.71
N LYS A 99 -10.14 1.63 5.72
CA LYS A 99 -11.22 1.62 4.71
C LYS A 99 -11.17 0.40 3.78
N PHE A 100 -9.97 -0.19 3.65
CA PHE A 100 -9.70 -1.31 2.77
C PHE A 100 -9.74 -2.65 3.49
N LEU A 101 -9.70 -2.72 4.81
CA LEU A 101 -9.74 -3.99 5.53
C LEU A 101 -11.09 -4.69 5.32
N THR A 102 -11.07 -6.01 5.15
CA THR A 102 -12.29 -6.84 5.16
C THR A 102 -12.57 -7.41 6.56
N GLY A 103 -11.56 -7.43 7.43
CA GLY A 103 -11.60 -8.10 8.73
C GLY A 103 -11.19 -9.57 8.66
N ASN A 104 -11.00 -10.13 7.46
CA ASN A 104 -10.56 -11.50 7.30
C ASN A 104 -9.03 -11.59 7.40
N THR A 105 -8.57 -12.59 8.16
CA THR A 105 -7.16 -12.89 8.35
C THR A 105 -6.91 -14.38 8.24
N VAL A 106 -5.76 -14.75 7.69
CA VAL A 106 -5.33 -16.13 7.53
C VAL A 106 -3.93 -16.28 8.10
N VAL A 107 -3.77 -17.13 9.11
CA VAL A 107 -2.45 -17.47 9.65
C VAL A 107 -1.79 -18.52 8.76
N LEU A 108 -0.53 -18.27 8.45
CA LEU A 108 0.37 -19.12 7.67
C LEU A 108 1.19 -20.01 8.59
N GLU A 109 1.69 -21.13 8.07
CA GLU A 109 2.50 -22.11 8.81
C GLU A 109 3.83 -21.52 9.32
N CYS A 110 4.31 -20.45 8.71
CA CYS A 110 5.53 -19.71 9.08
C CYS A 110 5.32 -18.59 10.12
N ASP A 111 4.20 -18.63 10.86
CA ASP A 111 3.76 -17.62 11.84
C ASP A 111 3.56 -16.21 11.24
N LEU A 112 3.36 -16.13 9.92
CA LEU A 112 2.91 -14.91 9.25
C LEU A 112 1.38 -14.87 9.22
N THR A 113 0.83 -13.68 9.24
CA THR A 113 -0.61 -13.44 9.05
C THR A 113 -0.83 -12.70 7.75
N ALA A 114 -1.63 -13.31 6.89
CA ALA A 114 -2.20 -12.68 5.71
C ALA A 114 -3.48 -11.94 6.10
N VAL A 115 -3.53 -10.64 5.83
CA VAL A 115 -4.70 -9.78 6.09
C VAL A 115 -5.33 -9.43 4.75
N GLU A 116 -6.57 -9.83 4.57
CA GLU A 116 -7.31 -9.53 3.36
C GLU A 116 -7.74 -8.05 3.34
N THR A 117 -7.56 -7.42 2.18
CA THR A 117 -8.08 -6.09 1.90
C THR A 117 -8.93 -6.12 0.63
N LYS A 118 -9.81 -5.13 0.47
CA LYS A 118 -10.69 -4.97 -0.70
C LYS A 118 -9.96 -4.75 -2.03
N LEU A 119 -8.62 -4.57 -2.00
CA LEU A 119 -7.80 -4.35 -3.20
C LEU A 119 -6.72 -5.41 -3.42
N ALA A 120 -6.18 -6.01 -2.35
CA ALA A 120 -5.11 -7.01 -2.38
C ALA A 120 -4.98 -7.70 -1.01
N CYS A 121 -3.98 -8.56 -0.83
CA CYS A 121 -3.59 -9.08 0.49
C CYS A 121 -2.33 -8.37 1.02
N ALA A 122 -2.30 -8.09 2.33
CA ALA A 122 -1.08 -7.73 3.06
C ALA A 122 -0.59 -8.96 3.86
N VAL A 123 0.72 -9.13 4.02
CA VAL A 123 1.29 -10.26 4.79
C VAL A 123 2.34 -9.71 5.75
N GLY A 124 2.27 -10.09 7.03
CA GLY A 124 3.23 -9.65 8.05
C GLY A 124 3.10 -10.44 9.35
N ARG A 125 3.98 -10.17 10.31
CA ARG A 125 3.83 -10.66 11.69
C ARG A 125 2.95 -9.69 12.46
N CYS A 126 2.00 -10.22 13.22
CA CYS A 126 1.16 -9.46 14.15
C CYS A 126 1.79 -9.42 15.54
#